data_AF-A0A957JWJ7-F1
#
_entry.id   AF-A0A957JWJ7-F1
#
_cell.length_a   1.000
_cell.length_b   1.000
_cell.length_c   1.000
_cell.angle_alpha   90.00
_cell.angle_beta   90.00
_cell.angle_gamma   90.00
#
_symmetry.space_group_name_H-M   'P 1'
#
loop_
_entity.id
_entity.type
_entity.pdbx_description
1 polymer ?
#
loop_
_entity_poly.entity_id
_entity_poly.type
_entity_poly.pdbx_seq_one_letter_code
_entity_poly.pdbx_strand_id
1 'polypeptide(L)'
;MTKKRRSLIVFMVMALAGILLLAVPALAQDDAENKFAGDIPQGGGVAPQATGGPDAFGYTWMDQSTGSCDYQFVDISGSGALVVSGDDVSSGPISLGGNDISFYGNTYTDLVMASNGYISTDPTDTGPDLSNDCPLPATPSTGGGARIYSVHDDLVTNTGYYEWMDPCPRPADNWDHSGGNSPGCHVFMYDNATHFGGTATFDLEVILYGITNEIVVMVPDGIEETGSGSTTGIQNDGATDGLTYACNDGTTFPTGQDTAVCFFEPSAPTDVSLSGFVGGSTGSPLWTAVAIALLTVAALGIFVTLRSRQEA
;
A
#
# COMPACT_ATOMS: atom_id res chain seq x y z
N MET A 1 34.09 -57.22 82.10
CA MET A 1 32.91 -57.49 81.25
C MET A 1 32.76 -56.30 80.30
N THR A 2 33.21 -56.43 79.04
CA THR A 2 32.36 -56.58 77.84
C THR A 2 31.57 -55.32 77.44
N LYS A 3 31.69 -54.63 76.29
CA LYS A 3 32.61 -54.53 75.12
C LYS A 3 31.76 -54.24 73.86
N LYS A 4 31.88 -53.05 73.27
CA LYS A 4 31.59 -52.62 71.86
C LYS A 4 32.00 -51.12 71.79
N ARG A 5 32.86 -50.54 70.92
CA ARG A 5 33.49 -50.88 69.61
C ARG A 5 32.46 -51.26 68.53
N ARG A 6 32.44 -50.77 67.27
CA ARG A 6 33.25 -49.87 66.39
C ARG A 6 32.21 -49.17 65.42
N SER A 7 32.46 -48.24 64.47
CA SER A 7 33.67 -47.62 63.90
C SER A 7 33.36 -46.26 63.24
N LEU A 8 34.40 -45.46 62.99
CA LEU A 8 34.49 -44.41 61.96
C LEU A 8 34.71 -45.06 60.57
N ILE A 9 34.25 -44.42 59.47
CA ILE A 9 34.87 -44.43 58.12
C ILE A 9 34.42 -43.17 57.35
N VAL A 10 35.39 -42.49 56.75
CA VAL A 10 35.23 -41.40 55.77
C VAL A 10 35.54 -41.99 54.39
N PHE A 11 34.78 -41.66 53.35
CA PHE A 11 35.23 -41.83 51.97
C PHE A 11 34.87 -40.62 51.11
N MET A 12 35.91 -39.99 50.60
CA MET A 12 35.89 -38.91 49.61
C MET A 12 35.99 -39.56 48.23
N VAL A 13 35.08 -39.21 47.31
CA VAL A 13 35.18 -39.60 45.90
C VAL A 13 35.00 -38.36 45.04
N MET A 14 36.10 -37.92 44.41
CA MET A 14 36.07 -37.06 43.24
C MET A 14 35.48 -37.86 42.07
N ALA A 15 34.49 -37.31 41.38
CA ALA A 15 34.09 -37.75 40.05
C ALA A 15 34.20 -36.55 39.10
N LEU A 16 35.01 -36.71 38.06
CA LEU A 16 35.29 -35.71 37.04
C LEU A 16 34.30 -35.84 35.87
N ALA A 17 34.19 -34.78 35.06
CA ALA A 17 33.62 -34.73 33.72
C ALA A 17 32.08 -34.85 33.60
N GLY A 18 31.50 -33.77 33.07
CA GLY A 18 30.08 -33.64 32.78
C GLY A 18 29.73 -32.20 32.39
N ILE A 19 30.40 -31.65 31.38
CA ILE A 19 29.91 -30.42 30.74
C ILE A 19 28.63 -30.82 30.01
N LEU A 20 27.49 -30.58 30.66
CA LEU A 20 26.19 -30.69 30.03
C LEU A 20 26.10 -29.52 29.04
N LEU A 21 26.33 -29.80 27.75
CA LEU A 21 25.77 -28.94 26.71
C LEU A 21 24.27 -28.97 26.94
N LEU A 22 23.73 -27.89 27.49
CA LEU A 22 22.34 -27.56 27.30
C LEU A 22 22.20 -27.24 25.82
N ALA A 23 21.84 -28.26 25.04
CA ALA A 23 21.20 -28.04 23.77
C ALA A 23 19.95 -27.22 24.09
N VAL A 24 20.03 -25.92 23.82
CA VAL A 24 18.83 -25.10 23.68
C VAL A 24 18.02 -25.84 22.62
N PRO A 25 16.77 -26.27 22.88
CA PRO A 25 15.92 -26.63 21.76
C PRO A 25 15.91 -25.39 20.86
N ALA A 26 16.30 -25.56 19.59
CA ALA A 26 15.76 -24.66 18.59
C ALA A 26 14.25 -24.74 18.80
N LEU A 27 13.63 -23.64 19.22
CA LEU A 27 12.20 -23.53 19.13
C LEU A 27 11.93 -23.72 17.64
N ALA A 28 11.28 -24.84 17.31
CA ALA A 28 10.55 -24.89 16.06
C ALA A 28 9.65 -23.66 16.10
N GLN A 29 9.69 -22.88 15.03
CA GLN A 29 8.71 -21.83 14.79
C GLN A 29 7.34 -22.50 14.96
N ASP A 30 6.62 -22.13 16.03
CA ASP A 30 5.39 -22.81 16.39
C ASP A 30 4.44 -22.72 15.19
N ASP A 31 3.79 -23.84 14.89
CA ASP A 31 3.05 -24.02 13.65
C ASP A 31 1.96 -22.95 13.48
N ALA A 32 1.67 -22.61 12.22
CA ALA A 32 0.71 -21.60 11.80
C ALA A 32 -0.53 -21.51 12.71
N GLU A 33 -0.94 -20.28 13.03
CA GLU A 33 -2.24 -20.04 13.63
C GLU A 33 -3.32 -20.73 12.80
N ASN A 34 -4.38 -21.19 13.46
CA ASN A 34 -5.46 -21.91 12.80
C ASN A 34 -6.32 -20.93 11.98
N LYS A 35 -5.78 -20.44 10.85
CA LYS A 35 -6.53 -20.26 9.60
C LYS A 35 -7.54 -21.42 9.58
N PHE A 36 -8.84 -21.11 9.66
CA PHE A 36 -9.87 -22.11 9.95
C PHE A 36 -9.80 -23.24 8.93
N ALA A 37 -10.40 -24.40 9.19
CA ALA A 37 -10.33 -25.53 8.26
C ALA A 37 -10.98 -25.28 6.86
N GLY A 38 -11.57 -24.10 6.62
CA GLY A 38 -11.97 -23.59 5.30
C GLY A 38 -10.96 -22.63 4.65
N ASP A 39 -10.05 -22.04 5.43
CA ASP A 39 -9.09 -20.99 5.08
C ASP A 39 -7.72 -21.58 4.68
N ILE A 40 -7.59 -22.92 4.71
CA ILE A 40 -6.49 -23.60 4.02
C ILE A 40 -6.68 -23.38 2.52
N PRO A 41 -5.68 -22.85 1.78
CA PRO A 41 -5.78 -22.58 0.35
C PRO A 41 -6.34 -23.78 -0.42
N GLN A 42 -7.54 -23.61 -0.98
CA GLN A 42 -8.22 -24.66 -1.74
C GLN A 42 -7.65 -24.83 -3.16
N GLY A 43 -6.80 -23.88 -3.60
CA GLY A 43 -5.99 -23.94 -4.81
C GLY A 43 -4.51 -24.11 -4.49
N GLY A 44 -3.72 -24.61 -5.45
CA GLY A 44 -2.27 -24.51 -5.38
C GLY A 44 -1.81 -23.05 -5.54
N GLY A 45 -0.67 -22.70 -4.94
CA GLY A 45 -0.10 -21.37 -5.05
C GLY A 45 0.21 -20.95 -6.50
N VAL A 46 0.25 -19.65 -6.71
CA VAL A 46 0.59 -18.99 -7.98
C VAL A 46 1.94 -18.29 -7.79
N ALA A 47 2.96 -18.78 -8.47
CA ALA A 47 4.26 -18.12 -8.52
C ALA A 47 4.18 -16.84 -9.38
N PRO A 48 4.94 -15.77 -9.04
CA PRO A 48 5.02 -14.58 -9.86
C PRO A 48 5.53 -14.91 -11.29
N GLN A 49 5.15 -14.07 -12.25
CA GLN A 49 5.69 -14.04 -13.61
C GLN A 49 6.11 -12.60 -13.94
N ALA A 50 6.72 -12.34 -15.10
CA ALA A 50 7.06 -10.97 -15.50
C ALA A 50 5.84 -10.16 -15.99
N THR A 51 4.82 -10.83 -16.53
CA THR A 51 3.60 -10.20 -17.06
C THR A 51 2.39 -11.12 -16.87
N GLY A 52 1.19 -10.54 -16.74
CA GLY A 52 -0.05 -11.32 -16.65
C GLY A 52 -1.31 -10.59 -17.10
N GLY A 53 -2.43 -11.33 -17.05
CA GLY A 53 -3.69 -10.95 -17.67
C GLY A 53 -3.74 -11.20 -19.19
N PRO A 54 -4.76 -10.69 -19.90
CA PRO A 54 -5.88 -9.93 -19.34
C PRO A 54 -6.83 -10.79 -18.50
N ASP A 55 -7.49 -10.19 -17.51
CA ASP A 55 -8.69 -10.76 -16.87
C ASP A 55 -9.95 -10.54 -17.73
N ALA A 56 -11.15 -10.81 -17.21
CA ALA A 56 -12.38 -10.70 -18.00
C ALA A 56 -12.81 -9.25 -18.28
N PHE A 57 -12.47 -8.31 -17.38
CA PHE A 57 -12.62 -6.87 -17.55
C PHE A 57 -11.60 -6.32 -18.55
N GLY A 58 -10.36 -6.83 -18.48
CA GLY A 58 -9.25 -6.51 -19.36
C GLY A 58 -8.02 -5.91 -18.67
N TYR A 59 -7.95 -5.90 -17.33
CA TYR A 59 -6.73 -5.49 -16.63
C TYR A 59 -5.57 -6.38 -17.05
N THR A 60 -4.37 -5.81 -17.17
CA THR A 60 -3.12 -6.56 -17.28
C THR A 60 -2.16 -6.12 -16.19
N TRP A 61 -1.05 -6.83 -16.02
CA TRP A 61 0.03 -6.36 -15.16
C TRP A 61 1.42 -6.66 -15.75
N MET A 62 2.40 -5.86 -15.31
CA MET A 62 3.83 -6.07 -15.55
C MET A 62 4.59 -5.86 -14.24
N ASP A 63 5.64 -6.64 -14.01
CA ASP A 63 6.55 -6.44 -12.89
C ASP A 63 7.86 -5.75 -13.31
N GLN A 64 8.64 -5.32 -12.32
CA GLN A 64 9.92 -4.66 -12.47
C GLN A 64 10.95 -5.42 -13.33
N SER A 65 10.81 -6.75 -13.47
CA SER A 65 11.72 -7.56 -14.31
C SER A 65 11.55 -7.29 -15.81
N THR A 66 10.45 -6.66 -16.22
CA THR A 66 10.18 -6.28 -17.61
C THR A 66 11.00 -5.08 -18.09
N GLY A 67 11.57 -4.28 -17.19
CA GLY A 67 12.08 -2.94 -17.50
C GLY A 67 10.97 -1.91 -17.72
N SER A 68 9.80 -2.18 -17.16
CA SER A 68 8.67 -1.29 -16.91
C SER A 68 8.17 -1.60 -15.50
N CYS A 69 7.35 -0.74 -14.90
CA CYS A 69 7.06 -0.78 -13.46
C CYS A 69 8.33 -0.60 -12.61
N ASP A 70 9.02 0.53 -12.77
CA ASP A 70 10.20 0.85 -11.97
C ASP A 70 9.83 0.92 -10.47
N TYR A 71 10.65 0.30 -9.63
CA TYR A 71 10.56 0.40 -8.17
C TYR A 71 11.04 1.78 -7.72
N GLN A 72 10.14 2.57 -7.14
CA GLN A 72 10.43 3.89 -6.61
C GLN A 72 9.51 4.20 -5.42
N PHE A 73 9.90 3.69 -4.26
CA PHE A 73 9.20 3.88 -2.99
C PHE A 73 9.04 5.37 -2.61
N VAL A 74 7.87 5.77 -2.10
CA VAL A 74 7.52 7.15 -1.75
C VAL A 74 7.31 7.27 -0.23
N ASP A 75 8.41 7.38 0.52
CA ASP A 75 8.38 7.52 2.00
C ASP A 75 7.53 8.71 2.47
N ILE A 76 6.33 8.39 2.97
CA ILE A 76 5.37 9.31 3.60
C ILE A 76 5.34 9.18 5.13
N SER A 77 6.25 8.43 5.75
CA SER A 77 6.28 8.22 7.22
C SER A 77 6.40 9.53 8.02
N GLY A 78 6.97 10.57 7.40
CA GLY A 78 7.13 11.91 7.98
C GLY A 78 6.09 12.96 7.57
N SER A 79 5.20 12.67 6.62
CA SER A 79 4.27 13.64 6.01
C SER A 79 2.82 13.17 5.92
N GLY A 80 2.60 11.86 5.74
CA GLY A 80 1.30 11.24 5.58
C GLY A 80 0.45 11.27 6.85
N ALA A 81 -0.87 11.16 6.65
CA ALA A 81 -1.81 11.00 7.75
C ALA A 81 -1.80 9.54 8.24
N LEU A 82 -1.58 9.32 9.55
CA LEU A 82 -1.78 8.02 10.17
C LEU A 82 -3.29 7.66 10.10
N VAL A 83 -3.62 6.62 9.34
CA VAL A 83 -5.00 6.18 9.06
C VAL A 83 -5.32 4.79 9.60
N VAL A 84 -4.31 3.92 9.78
CA VAL A 84 -4.46 2.58 10.37
C VAL A 84 -3.42 2.40 11.48
N SER A 85 -3.86 1.84 12.62
CA SER A 85 -2.97 1.47 13.73
C SER A 85 -3.62 0.37 14.56
N GLY A 86 -3.14 -0.87 14.40
CA GLY A 86 -3.60 -2.04 15.12
C GLY A 86 -3.47 -3.34 14.32
N ASP A 87 -4.32 -4.28 14.73
CA ASP A 87 -4.42 -5.68 14.36
C ASP A 87 -5.90 -5.97 14.09
N ASP A 88 -6.24 -6.70 13.02
CA ASP A 88 -7.61 -6.91 12.52
C ASP A 88 -8.47 -5.62 12.42
N VAL A 89 -7.87 -4.50 11.99
CA VAL A 89 -8.54 -3.19 11.91
C VAL A 89 -8.29 -2.48 10.59
N SER A 90 -9.25 -1.65 10.18
CA SER A 90 -9.11 -0.74 9.05
C SER A 90 -9.19 0.73 9.43
N SER A 91 -8.87 1.58 8.46
CA SER A 91 -9.15 3.00 8.52
C SER A 91 -10.65 3.28 8.48
N GLY A 92 -11.06 4.48 8.90
CA GLY A 92 -12.30 5.05 8.36
C GLY A 92 -12.18 5.29 6.85
N PRO A 93 -13.28 5.63 6.15
CA PRO A 93 -13.22 6.02 4.74
C PRO A 93 -12.22 7.15 4.49
N ILE A 94 -11.23 6.87 3.65
CA ILE A 94 -10.19 7.79 3.22
C ILE A 94 -10.69 8.46 1.94
N SER A 95 -11.08 9.74 2.05
CA SER A 95 -11.61 10.49 0.92
C SER A 95 -10.52 10.89 -0.07
N LEU A 96 -10.70 10.50 -1.33
CA LEU A 96 -9.77 10.69 -2.44
C LEU A 96 -9.91 12.11 -3.03
N GLY A 97 -9.70 13.13 -2.21
CA GLY A 97 -9.94 14.55 -2.56
C GLY A 97 -9.06 15.15 -3.68
N GLY A 98 -8.26 14.32 -4.36
CA GLY A 98 -7.40 14.67 -5.50
C GLY A 98 -8.05 14.33 -6.83
N ASN A 99 -8.06 13.04 -7.17
CA ASN A 99 -8.80 12.47 -8.31
C ASN A 99 -9.42 11.13 -7.90
N ASP A 100 -10.67 10.88 -8.29
CA ASP A 100 -11.32 9.58 -8.04
C ASP A 100 -10.59 8.44 -8.78
N ILE A 101 -10.63 7.22 -8.23
CA ILE A 101 -10.05 6.03 -8.87
C ILE A 101 -11.14 5.28 -9.65
N SER A 102 -10.88 4.93 -10.92
CA SER A 102 -11.74 3.98 -11.65
C SER A 102 -11.17 2.57 -11.53
N PHE A 103 -11.93 1.65 -10.91
CA PHE A 103 -11.51 0.28 -10.65
C PHE A 103 -12.64 -0.71 -10.95
N TYR A 104 -12.36 -1.72 -11.78
CA TYR A 104 -13.35 -2.64 -12.35
C TYR A 104 -14.65 -1.97 -12.85
N GLY A 105 -14.49 -0.86 -13.60
CA GLY A 105 -15.60 -0.13 -14.23
C GLY A 105 -16.46 0.73 -13.31
N ASN A 106 -16.11 0.83 -12.03
CA ASN A 106 -16.75 1.70 -11.05
C ASN A 106 -15.79 2.83 -10.64
N THR A 107 -16.33 4.00 -10.31
CA THR A 107 -15.56 5.15 -9.82
C THR A 107 -15.70 5.26 -8.31
N TYR A 108 -14.58 5.33 -7.59
CA TYR A 108 -14.52 5.38 -6.13
C TYR A 108 -13.94 6.72 -5.67
N THR A 109 -14.67 7.36 -4.76
CA THR A 109 -14.35 8.65 -4.11
C THR A 109 -13.74 8.46 -2.73
N ASP A 110 -13.86 7.26 -2.16
CA ASP A 110 -13.38 6.88 -0.84
C ASP A 110 -12.84 5.44 -0.90
N LEU A 111 -11.78 5.16 -0.15
CA LEU A 111 -11.20 3.81 0.03
C LEU A 111 -10.97 3.52 1.51
N VAL A 112 -10.77 2.25 1.85
CA VAL A 112 -10.44 1.80 3.21
C VAL A 112 -9.17 0.97 3.15
N MET A 113 -8.20 1.30 4.00
CA MET A 113 -6.95 0.55 4.18
C MET A 113 -7.12 -0.38 5.39
N ALA A 114 -6.91 -1.69 5.22
CA ALA A 114 -6.99 -2.68 6.30
C ALA A 114 -5.58 -3.04 6.77
N SER A 115 -5.37 -3.28 8.08
CA SER A 115 -4.07 -3.68 8.64
C SER A 115 -3.49 -4.89 7.91
N ASN A 116 -4.38 -5.83 7.56
CA ASN A 116 -4.14 -7.11 6.90
C ASN A 116 -3.63 -7.03 5.44
N GLY A 117 -3.01 -5.92 5.01
CA GLY A 117 -2.32 -5.86 3.72
C GLY A 117 -3.23 -5.79 2.48
N TYR A 118 -4.43 -5.22 2.62
CA TYR A 118 -5.34 -4.97 1.52
C TYR A 118 -6.01 -3.57 1.61
N ILE A 119 -6.41 -3.05 0.45
CA ILE A 119 -7.25 -1.86 0.32
C ILE A 119 -8.59 -2.29 -0.27
N SER A 120 -9.69 -1.90 0.39
CA SER A 120 -11.06 -2.17 -0.04
C SER A 120 -11.76 -0.91 -0.55
N THR A 121 -12.67 -1.09 -1.50
CA THR A 121 -13.61 -0.05 -1.94
C THR A 121 -14.92 0.00 -1.14
N ASP A 122 -15.13 -0.91 -0.18
CA ASP A 122 -16.26 -0.84 0.75
C ASP A 122 -15.94 0.10 1.93
N PRO A 123 -16.60 1.26 2.06
CA PRO A 123 -16.38 2.21 3.14
C PRO A 123 -16.85 1.70 4.53
N THR A 124 -17.37 0.47 4.59
CA THR A 124 -17.80 -0.21 5.82
C THR A 124 -16.97 -1.44 6.17
N ASP A 125 -15.96 -1.80 5.36
CA ASP A 125 -15.00 -2.86 5.72
C ASP A 125 -14.22 -2.43 6.97
N THR A 126 -14.18 -3.30 7.99
CA THR A 126 -13.53 -3.02 9.28
C THR A 126 -12.12 -3.63 9.39
N GLY A 127 -11.62 -4.27 8.34
CA GLY A 127 -10.31 -4.91 8.28
C GLY A 127 -10.15 -6.37 8.72
N PRO A 128 -11.17 -7.15 9.17
CA PRO A 128 -10.94 -8.44 9.84
C PRO A 128 -10.68 -9.63 8.88
N ASP A 129 -10.36 -9.37 7.60
CA ASP A 129 -10.01 -10.45 6.67
C ASP A 129 -8.52 -10.75 6.72
N LEU A 130 -8.12 -11.62 7.64
CA LEU A 130 -6.75 -12.11 7.80
C LEU A 130 -6.40 -13.24 6.81
N SER A 131 -7.40 -13.90 6.22
CA SER A 131 -7.20 -15.08 5.37
C SER A 131 -6.93 -14.70 3.93
N ASN A 132 -5.74 -15.02 3.43
CA ASN A 132 -5.32 -14.64 2.08
C ASN A 132 -6.17 -15.29 0.96
N ASP A 133 -6.70 -14.45 0.08
CA ASP A 133 -7.56 -14.87 -1.04
C ASP A 133 -6.73 -15.47 -2.19
N CYS A 134 -6.75 -16.80 -2.41
CA CYS A 134 -5.87 -17.43 -3.42
C CYS A 134 -6.48 -18.64 -4.18
N PRO A 135 -6.39 -18.69 -5.52
CA PRO A 135 -6.05 -17.59 -6.43
C PRO A 135 -7.24 -16.63 -6.62
N LEU A 136 -6.95 -15.37 -6.96
CA LEU A 136 -7.97 -14.40 -7.36
C LEU A 136 -8.54 -14.73 -8.75
N PRO A 137 -9.86 -14.52 -8.99
CA PRO A 137 -10.84 -14.06 -8.01
C PRO A 137 -11.24 -15.14 -6.99
N ALA A 138 -11.24 -14.77 -5.72
CA ALA A 138 -11.69 -15.60 -4.60
C ALA A 138 -12.57 -14.78 -3.65
N THR A 139 -13.63 -15.39 -3.12
CA THR A 139 -14.56 -14.69 -2.24
C THR A 139 -13.90 -14.43 -0.88
N PRO A 140 -13.77 -13.16 -0.45
CA PRO A 140 -13.31 -12.78 0.87
C PRO A 140 -13.97 -13.58 2.00
N SER A 141 -13.24 -13.90 3.06
CA SER A 141 -13.83 -14.53 4.25
C SER A 141 -14.82 -13.59 4.95
N THR A 142 -14.56 -12.29 4.85
CA THR A 142 -15.31 -11.19 5.46
C THR A 142 -15.01 -9.86 4.76
N GLY A 143 -15.78 -8.82 5.07
CA GLY A 143 -15.74 -7.54 4.35
C GLY A 143 -16.42 -7.63 2.97
N GLY A 144 -16.12 -6.66 2.12
CA GLY A 144 -16.76 -6.52 0.81
C GLY A 144 -16.01 -5.54 -0.10
N GLY A 145 -16.64 -5.17 -1.21
CA GLY A 145 -16.07 -4.27 -2.20
C GLY A 145 -15.08 -4.95 -3.14
N ALA A 146 -14.60 -4.18 -4.11
CA ALA A 146 -13.44 -4.54 -4.90
C ALA A 146 -12.18 -4.38 -4.04
N ARG A 147 -11.14 -5.18 -4.29
CA ARG A 147 -9.94 -5.20 -3.44
C ARG A 147 -8.64 -5.13 -4.24
N ILE A 148 -7.70 -4.41 -3.65
CA ILE A 148 -6.29 -4.35 -4.05
C ILE A 148 -5.50 -5.03 -2.93
N TYR A 149 -4.88 -6.16 -3.25
CA TYR A 149 -4.11 -6.98 -2.31
C TYR A 149 -2.64 -6.71 -2.56
N SER A 150 -1.94 -6.16 -1.57
CA SER A 150 -0.50 -5.90 -1.67
C SER A 150 0.29 -7.06 -1.09
N VAL A 151 0.10 -7.31 0.20
CA VAL A 151 0.64 -8.47 0.93
C VAL A 151 -0.44 -8.95 1.89
N HIS A 152 -1.53 -9.50 1.36
CA HIS A 152 -2.65 -9.95 2.18
C HIS A 152 -2.29 -11.27 2.87
N ASP A 153 -1.91 -11.21 4.15
CA ASP A 153 -1.54 -12.35 4.99
C ASP A 153 -1.47 -11.95 6.48
N ASP A 154 -2.62 -11.78 7.14
CA ASP A 154 -2.70 -11.57 8.61
C ASP A 154 -1.68 -10.53 9.15
N LEU A 155 -1.74 -9.30 8.62
CA LEU A 155 -0.77 -8.24 8.89
C LEU A 155 -1.23 -7.28 9.99
N VAL A 156 -0.29 -6.97 10.88
CA VAL A 156 -0.39 -5.97 11.92
C VAL A 156 0.44 -4.75 11.50
N THR A 157 -0.14 -3.55 11.58
CA THR A 157 0.64 -2.30 11.43
C THR A 157 0.20 -1.28 12.47
N ASN A 158 1.17 -0.66 13.16
CA ASN A 158 0.89 0.45 14.07
C ASN A 158 0.95 1.81 13.36
N THR A 159 1.30 1.80 12.07
CA THR A 159 1.86 2.94 11.32
C THR A 159 1.44 2.86 9.85
N GLY A 160 0.14 2.66 9.60
CA GLY A 160 -0.45 2.74 8.25
C GLY A 160 -0.77 4.19 7.87
N TYR A 161 -0.07 4.72 6.87
CA TYR A 161 -0.15 6.10 6.41
C TYR A 161 -0.84 6.25 5.05
N TYR A 162 -1.48 7.40 4.85
CA TYR A 162 -2.02 7.84 3.57
C TYR A 162 -1.61 9.29 3.25
N GLU A 163 -1.24 9.55 1.99
CA GLU A 163 -1.05 10.91 1.47
C GLU A 163 -1.57 11.03 0.02
N TRP A 164 -2.13 12.18 -0.32
CA TRP A 164 -2.36 12.59 -1.71
C TRP A 164 -1.28 13.60 -2.12
N MET A 165 -0.60 13.34 -3.23
CA MET A 165 0.49 14.16 -3.73
C MET A 165 0.23 14.59 -5.17
N ASP A 166 0.32 15.89 -5.46
CA ASP A 166 0.27 16.46 -6.82
C ASP A 166 1.41 17.47 -7.00
N PRO A 167 2.43 17.18 -7.82
CA PRO A 167 2.59 15.96 -8.63
C PRO A 167 2.98 14.74 -7.79
N CYS A 168 2.73 13.52 -8.30
CA CYS A 168 3.25 12.30 -7.68
C CYS A 168 4.79 12.24 -7.79
N PRO A 169 5.52 11.88 -6.71
CA PRO A 169 6.97 11.67 -6.78
C PRO A 169 7.37 10.50 -7.69
N ARG A 170 6.59 9.41 -7.69
CA ARG A 170 6.71 8.30 -8.65
C ARG A 170 5.95 8.66 -9.95
N PRO A 171 6.59 8.63 -11.12
CA PRO A 171 5.88 8.79 -12.38
C PRO A 171 5.00 7.58 -12.71
N ALA A 172 3.82 7.81 -13.31
CA ALA A 172 2.98 6.71 -13.81
C ALA A 172 3.56 6.13 -15.11
N ASP A 173 3.67 4.81 -15.22
CA ASP A 173 4.28 4.10 -16.35
C ASP A 173 3.59 4.42 -17.70
N ASN A 174 2.26 4.54 -17.70
CA ASN A 174 1.46 4.81 -18.91
C ASN A 174 1.24 6.31 -19.22
N TRP A 175 2.07 7.21 -18.68
CA TRP A 175 1.91 8.67 -18.85
C TRP A 175 2.89 9.28 -19.87
N ASP A 176 2.43 10.30 -20.63
CA ASP A 176 3.33 11.12 -21.46
C ASP A 176 4.04 12.19 -20.62
N HIS A 177 5.29 11.90 -20.29
CA HIS A 177 6.21 12.78 -19.58
C HIS A 177 6.70 13.99 -20.42
N SER A 178 6.36 14.09 -21.71
CA SER A 178 6.82 15.19 -22.57
C SER A 178 6.18 16.54 -22.23
N GLY A 179 5.01 16.53 -21.60
CA GLY A 179 4.21 17.73 -21.30
C GLY A 179 4.43 18.37 -19.93
N GLY A 180 5.03 17.67 -18.96
CA GLY A 180 5.18 18.17 -17.58
C GLY A 180 5.31 17.06 -16.53
N ASN A 181 4.99 17.42 -15.28
CA ASN A 181 5.08 16.51 -14.13
C ASN A 181 4.17 15.27 -14.26
N SER A 182 4.47 14.24 -13.45
CA SER A 182 3.58 13.09 -13.21
C SER A 182 2.17 13.55 -12.78
N PRO A 183 1.09 12.85 -13.16
CA PRO A 183 -0.22 13.04 -12.54
C PRO A 183 -0.13 12.87 -11.02
N GLY A 184 -1.03 13.52 -10.27
CA GLY A 184 -1.11 13.29 -8.83
C GLY A 184 -1.51 11.85 -8.49
N CYS A 185 -1.06 11.36 -7.33
CA CYS A 185 -1.28 10.00 -6.85
C CYS A 185 -1.68 9.93 -5.38
N HIS A 186 -2.37 8.85 -5.05
CA HIS A 186 -2.66 8.43 -3.68
C HIS A 186 -1.63 7.40 -3.25
N VAL A 187 -0.89 7.67 -2.18
CA VAL A 187 0.10 6.78 -1.59
C VAL A 187 -0.46 6.20 -0.30
N PHE A 188 -0.46 4.87 -0.20
CA PHE A 188 -0.79 4.11 1.01
C PHE A 188 0.45 3.34 1.44
N MET A 189 1.03 3.70 2.58
CA MET A 189 2.26 3.09 3.10
C MET A 189 1.95 2.37 4.40
N TYR A 190 2.26 1.08 4.48
CA TYR A 190 2.35 0.39 5.76
C TYR A 190 3.81 0.51 6.18
N ASP A 191 4.10 1.40 7.11
CA ASP A 191 5.42 1.55 7.73
C ASP A 191 5.54 0.52 8.86
N ASN A 192 6.65 -0.21 8.92
CA ASN A 192 6.96 -1.20 9.95
C ASN A 192 5.82 -2.21 10.24
N ALA A 193 5.18 -2.73 9.20
CA ALA A 193 4.21 -3.82 9.31
C ALA A 193 4.88 -5.14 9.71
N THR A 194 4.12 -6.03 10.35
CA THR A 194 4.57 -7.38 10.75
C THR A 194 3.47 -8.39 10.45
N HIS A 195 3.80 -9.58 9.96
CA HIS A 195 2.87 -10.71 10.02
C HIS A 195 2.52 -11.02 11.49
N PHE A 196 1.26 -11.38 11.77
CA PHE A 196 0.79 -11.72 13.11
C PHE A 196 1.64 -12.84 13.73
N GLY A 197 2.00 -12.70 15.01
CA GLY A 197 2.92 -13.61 15.70
C GLY A 197 4.40 -13.52 15.27
N GLY A 198 4.71 -12.82 14.17
CA GLY A 198 6.06 -12.49 13.74
C GLY A 198 6.72 -11.37 14.54
N THR A 199 8.01 -11.13 14.27
CA THR A 199 8.75 -10.01 14.89
C THR A 199 9.58 -9.18 13.90
N ALA A 200 9.69 -9.62 12.65
CA ALA A 200 10.37 -8.86 11.62
C ALA A 200 9.40 -7.84 11.02
N THR A 201 9.86 -6.59 10.97
CA THR A 201 9.13 -5.47 10.39
C THR A 201 9.51 -5.29 8.94
N PHE A 202 8.54 -4.96 8.11
CA PHE A 202 8.74 -4.59 6.72
C PHE A 202 7.83 -3.43 6.33
N ASP A 203 8.25 -2.69 5.32
CA ASP A 203 7.43 -1.65 4.72
C ASP A 203 6.73 -2.21 3.48
N LEU A 204 5.56 -1.69 3.13
CA LEU A 204 4.93 -1.96 1.85
C LEU A 204 4.11 -0.75 1.39
N GLU A 205 4.03 -0.55 0.08
CA GLU A 205 3.42 0.63 -0.51
C GLU A 205 2.45 0.27 -1.63
N VAL A 206 1.31 0.97 -1.67
CA VAL A 206 0.37 0.95 -2.78
C VAL A 206 0.20 2.37 -3.30
N ILE A 207 0.46 2.58 -4.59
CA ILE A 207 0.26 3.87 -5.26
C ILE A 207 -0.87 3.75 -6.29
N LEU A 208 -1.85 4.65 -6.22
CA LEU A 208 -3.00 4.70 -7.13
C LEU A 208 -3.02 6.04 -7.89
N TYR A 209 -3.20 5.99 -9.21
CA TYR A 209 -3.23 7.17 -10.08
C TYR A 209 -4.62 7.40 -10.68
N GLY A 210 -5.36 8.42 -10.22
CA GLY A 210 -6.74 8.70 -10.68
C GLY A 210 -6.88 9.25 -12.11
N ILE A 211 -5.79 9.42 -12.86
CA ILE A 211 -5.83 9.79 -14.28
C ILE A 211 -5.55 8.60 -15.19
N THR A 212 -4.56 7.75 -14.86
CA THR A 212 -4.19 6.57 -15.64
C THR A 212 -4.87 5.28 -15.16
N ASN A 213 -5.54 5.31 -14.00
CA ASN A 213 -6.05 4.13 -13.29
C ASN A 213 -4.98 3.05 -13.02
N GLU A 214 -3.71 3.44 -13.02
CA GLU A 214 -2.58 2.58 -12.69
C GLU A 214 -2.58 2.30 -11.17
N ILE A 215 -2.38 1.03 -10.83
CA ILE A 215 -2.29 0.52 -9.46
C ILE A 215 -0.90 -0.10 -9.33
N VAL A 216 -0.10 0.39 -8.38
CA VAL A 216 1.26 -0.09 -8.15
C VAL A 216 1.31 -0.70 -6.76
N VAL A 217 1.85 -1.91 -6.65
CA VAL A 217 2.24 -2.52 -5.36
C VAL A 217 3.77 -2.58 -5.33
N MET A 218 4.36 -2.06 -4.26
CA MET A 218 5.82 -2.07 -4.02
C MET A 218 6.14 -2.65 -2.65
N VAL A 219 7.20 -3.48 -2.62
CA VAL A 219 7.71 -4.15 -1.43
C VAL A 219 9.25 -4.12 -1.51
N PRO A 220 9.97 -3.59 -0.50
CA PRO A 220 11.43 -3.48 -0.51
C PRO A 220 12.12 -4.84 -0.37
N ASP A 221 13.40 -4.89 -0.75
CA ASP A 221 14.28 -6.00 -0.39
C ASP A 221 14.48 -6.12 1.15
N GLY A 222 14.90 -7.30 1.58
CA GLY A 222 15.37 -7.56 2.95
C GLY A 222 14.28 -7.92 3.95
N ILE A 223 13.04 -8.09 3.47
CA ILE A 223 11.89 -8.47 4.29
C ILE A 223 11.89 -9.98 4.58
N GLU A 224 11.36 -10.39 5.74
CA GLU A 224 11.23 -11.83 6.06
C GLU A 224 9.98 -12.47 5.41
N GLU A 225 8.97 -11.66 5.06
CA GLU A 225 7.79 -12.14 4.35
C GLU A 225 8.11 -12.43 2.87
N THR A 226 8.15 -13.72 2.53
CA THR A 226 8.49 -14.20 1.17
C THR A 226 7.29 -14.31 0.23
N GLY A 227 6.07 -14.15 0.77
CA GLY A 227 4.80 -14.43 0.11
C GLY A 227 4.35 -15.89 0.15
N SER A 228 5.01 -16.73 0.96
CA SER A 228 4.69 -18.16 1.12
C SER A 228 3.26 -18.42 1.62
N GLY A 229 2.64 -17.46 2.31
CA GLY A 229 1.26 -17.52 2.79
C GLY A 229 0.36 -16.39 2.27
N SER A 230 0.86 -15.46 1.44
CA SER A 230 0.16 -14.21 1.14
C SER A 230 -0.58 -14.21 -0.20
N THR A 231 -1.28 -13.12 -0.49
CA THR A 231 -1.79 -12.78 -1.82
C THR A 231 -1.37 -11.36 -2.25
N THR A 232 -0.92 -11.25 -3.51
CA THR A 232 -0.70 -9.99 -4.22
C THR A 232 -1.51 -9.99 -5.52
N GLY A 233 -2.32 -8.97 -5.74
CA GLY A 233 -3.24 -8.94 -6.88
C GLY A 233 -4.37 -7.91 -6.77
N ILE A 234 -5.35 -8.01 -7.66
CA ILE A 234 -6.55 -7.17 -7.68
C ILE A 234 -7.78 -8.01 -8.00
N GLN A 235 -8.96 -7.64 -7.47
CA GLN A 235 -10.23 -8.24 -7.89
C GLN A 235 -11.42 -7.29 -7.79
N ASN A 236 -12.49 -7.62 -8.52
CA ASN A 236 -13.72 -6.85 -8.56
C ASN A 236 -14.63 -7.10 -7.34
N ASP A 237 -15.59 -6.20 -7.12
CA ASP A 237 -16.63 -6.42 -6.10
C ASP A 237 -17.45 -7.68 -6.40
N GLY A 238 -17.69 -8.49 -5.36
CA GLY A 238 -18.33 -9.79 -5.46
C GLY A 238 -17.44 -10.94 -5.97
N ALA A 239 -16.13 -10.71 -6.17
CA ALA A 239 -15.14 -11.74 -6.50
C ALA A 239 -15.53 -12.64 -7.70
N THR A 240 -15.92 -12.01 -8.80
CA THR A 240 -16.25 -12.69 -10.07
C THR A 240 -15.18 -12.55 -11.15
N ASP A 241 -14.24 -11.63 -10.96
CA ASP A 241 -13.16 -11.30 -11.89
C ASP A 241 -11.96 -10.72 -11.12
N GLY A 242 -10.73 -11.02 -11.56
CA GLY A 242 -9.53 -10.68 -10.81
C GLY A 242 -8.22 -11.17 -11.42
N LEU A 243 -7.11 -10.58 -10.99
CA LEU A 243 -5.75 -10.95 -11.33
C LEU A 243 -4.94 -11.25 -10.09
N THR A 244 -4.44 -12.49 -10.03
CA THR A 244 -3.33 -12.84 -9.14
C THR A 244 -2.01 -12.44 -9.81
N TYR A 245 -1.17 -11.67 -9.12
CA TYR A 245 0.27 -11.58 -9.46
C TYR A 245 0.97 -12.83 -8.92
N ALA A 246 0.83 -13.06 -7.61
CA ALA A 246 1.27 -14.25 -6.92
C ALA A 246 0.40 -14.51 -5.67
N CYS A 247 0.34 -15.76 -5.22
CA CYS A 247 -0.21 -16.10 -3.91
C CYS A 247 0.28 -17.46 -3.42
N ASN A 248 0.49 -17.61 -2.10
CA ASN A 248 1.01 -18.82 -1.46
C ASN A 248 2.30 -19.36 -2.12
N ASP A 249 3.23 -18.47 -2.46
CA ASP A 249 4.50 -18.81 -3.11
C ASP A 249 5.65 -17.97 -2.54
N GLY A 250 6.62 -18.65 -1.91
CA GLY A 250 7.80 -18.04 -1.28
C GLY A 250 8.84 -17.46 -2.24
N THR A 251 8.52 -17.31 -3.52
CA THR A 251 9.32 -16.57 -4.50
C THR A 251 8.72 -15.22 -4.88
N THR A 252 7.58 -14.83 -4.27
CA THR A 252 6.90 -13.55 -4.52
C THR A 252 7.77 -12.35 -4.14
N PHE A 253 8.45 -12.40 -3.00
CA PHE A 253 9.38 -11.37 -2.54
C PHE A 253 10.78 -11.98 -2.36
N PRO A 254 11.58 -12.05 -3.44
CA PRO A 254 12.86 -12.76 -3.42
C PRO A 254 13.96 -11.93 -2.76
N THR A 255 14.72 -12.55 -1.84
CA THR A 255 15.86 -11.90 -1.17
C THR A 255 16.93 -11.43 -2.15
N GLY A 256 17.36 -10.17 -1.99
CA GLY A 256 18.32 -9.46 -2.83
C GLY A 256 17.68 -8.59 -3.93
N GLN A 257 16.36 -8.37 -3.90
CA GLN A 257 15.62 -7.68 -4.95
C GLN A 257 14.34 -7.00 -4.43
N ASP A 258 14.20 -5.70 -4.70
CA ASP A 258 12.94 -4.98 -4.49
C ASP A 258 11.86 -5.48 -5.47
N THR A 259 10.62 -5.57 -5.01
CA THR A 259 9.46 -6.00 -5.83
C THR A 259 8.57 -4.82 -6.15
N ALA A 260 8.24 -4.66 -7.44
CA ALA A 260 7.18 -3.76 -7.91
C ALA A 260 6.34 -4.49 -8.96
N VAL A 261 5.01 -4.40 -8.83
CA VAL A 261 4.05 -4.86 -9.83
C VAL A 261 3.02 -3.77 -10.10
N CYS A 262 2.78 -3.50 -11.38
CA CYS A 262 1.90 -2.45 -11.86
C CYS A 262 0.75 -3.08 -12.64
N PHE A 263 -0.48 -2.82 -12.20
CA PHE A 263 -1.70 -3.22 -12.88
C PHE A 263 -2.21 -2.06 -13.73
N PHE A 264 -2.60 -2.39 -14.97
CA PHE A 264 -3.00 -1.44 -16.00
C PHE A 264 -4.46 -1.67 -16.39
N GLU A 265 -5.26 -0.62 -16.26
CA GLU A 265 -6.67 -0.62 -16.62
C GLU A 265 -6.84 -0.55 -18.16
N PRO A 266 -7.71 -1.38 -18.78
CA PRO A 266 -7.80 -1.50 -20.25
C PRO A 266 -8.26 -0.23 -20.99
N SER A 267 -8.95 0.69 -20.31
CA SER A 267 -9.36 1.99 -20.85
C SER A 267 -8.52 3.18 -20.34
N ALA A 268 -7.38 2.89 -19.71
CA ALA A 268 -6.44 3.88 -19.21
C ALA A 268 -6.05 4.91 -20.30
N PRO A 269 -6.14 6.22 -20.02
CA PRO A 269 -5.61 7.25 -20.89
C PRO A 269 -4.08 7.16 -21.01
N THR A 270 -3.58 6.64 -22.14
CA THR A 270 -2.14 6.49 -22.43
C THR A 270 -1.46 7.76 -22.96
N ASP A 271 -2.24 8.80 -23.26
CA ASP A 271 -1.77 10.11 -23.73
C ASP A 271 -2.85 11.16 -23.40
N VAL A 272 -2.73 11.81 -22.24
CA VAL A 272 -3.47 13.04 -21.95
C VAL A 272 -2.55 14.24 -22.15
N SER A 273 -2.18 14.50 -23.41
CA SER A 273 -1.64 15.81 -23.78
C SER A 273 -2.47 16.93 -23.15
N LEU A 274 -1.82 17.78 -22.33
CA LEU A 274 -2.46 18.78 -21.47
C LEU A 274 -3.09 19.92 -22.28
N SER A 275 -4.25 19.64 -22.86
CA SER A 275 -5.05 20.56 -23.69
C SER A 275 -6.49 20.75 -23.15
N GLY A 276 -6.91 19.89 -22.20
CA GLY A 276 -8.27 19.90 -21.62
C GLY A 276 -8.40 20.58 -20.26
N PHE A 277 -7.40 20.44 -19.37
CA PHE A 277 -7.53 20.88 -17.98
C PHE A 277 -7.20 22.37 -17.80
N VAL A 278 -8.11 23.24 -18.24
CA VAL A 278 -8.11 24.64 -17.82
C VAL A 278 -8.47 24.68 -16.33
N GLY A 279 -7.43 24.71 -15.48
CA GLY A 279 -7.55 24.97 -14.04
C GLY A 279 -8.32 26.27 -13.79
N GLY A 280 -9.61 26.12 -13.45
CA GLY A 280 -10.60 27.20 -13.42
C GLY A 280 -10.95 27.69 -12.01
N SER A 281 -10.11 27.43 -11.00
CA SER A 281 -10.28 27.95 -9.63
C SER A 281 -9.99 29.46 -9.56
N THR A 282 -10.80 30.26 -10.25
CA THR A 282 -10.82 31.72 -10.08
C THR A 282 -12.00 32.12 -9.21
N GLY A 283 -11.70 32.82 -8.12
CA GLY A 283 -12.68 33.16 -7.10
C GLY A 283 -13.81 34.08 -7.60
N SER A 284 -14.88 34.10 -6.82
CA SER A 284 -16.10 34.90 -6.99
C SER A 284 -15.86 36.29 -7.61
N PRO A 285 -16.60 36.70 -8.66
CA PRO A 285 -16.28 37.85 -9.52
C PRO A 285 -16.45 39.24 -8.87
N LEU A 286 -16.60 39.30 -7.54
CA LEU A 286 -16.86 40.53 -6.79
C LEU A 286 -15.59 41.36 -6.48
N TRP A 287 -14.40 40.78 -6.55
CA TRP A 287 -13.15 41.49 -6.20
C TRP A 287 -12.47 42.17 -7.39
N THR A 288 -12.53 41.58 -8.59
CA THR A 288 -11.91 42.16 -9.80
C THR A 288 -12.59 43.47 -10.25
N ALA A 289 -13.87 43.63 -9.96
CA ALA A 289 -14.63 44.85 -10.26
C ALA A 289 -14.15 46.08 -9.45
N VAL A 290 -13.65 45.88 -8.23
CA VAL A 290 -13.21 46.98 -7.35
C VAL A 290 -11.85 47.54 -7.77
N ALA A 291 -10.94 46.68 -8.23
CA ALA A 291 -9.61 47.10 -8.69
C ALA A 291 -9.66 48.00 -9.94
N ILE A 292 -10.55 47.70 -10.90
CA ILE A 292 -10.68 48.46 -12.16
C ILE A 292 -11.40 49.81 -11.93
N ALA A 293 -12.33 49.89 -10.96
CA ALA A 293 -13.01 51.13 -10.60
C ALA A 293 -12.06 52.17 -9.97
N LEU A 294 -11.04 51.76 -9.22
CA LEU A 294 -10.09 52.69 -8.59
C LEU A 294 -9.02 53.23 -9.54
N LEU A 295 -8.64 52.47 -10.57
CA LEU A 295 -7.65 52.90 -11.57
C LEU A 295 -8.18 53.91 -12.59
N THR A 296 -9.49 53.95 -12.83
CA THR A 296 -10.10 54.91 -13.78
C THR A 296 -10.31 56.32 -13.18
N VAL A 297 -10.55 56.43 -11.87
CA VAL A 297 -10.68 57.73 -11.18
C VAL A 297 -9.34 58.48 -11.10
N ALA A 298 -8.23 57.75 -10.88
CA ALA A 298 -6.89 58.33 -10.85
C ALA A 298 -6.48 58.96 -12.21
N ALA A 299 -6.82 58.30 -13.33
CA ALA A 299 -6.50 58.79 -14.66
C ALA A 299 -7.28 60.07 -15.05
N LEU A 300 -8.56 60.18 -14.68
CA LEU A 300 -9.34 61.40 -14.91
C LEU A 300 -8.87 62.58 -14.04
N GLY A 301 -8.50 62.33 -12.78
CA GLY A 301 -8.04 63.38 -11.86
C GLY A 301 -6.79 64.12 -12.33
N ILE A 302 -5.84 63.40 -12.95
CA ILE A 302 -4.59 63.97 -13.48
C ILE A 302 -4.84 64.80 -14.75
N PHE A 303 -5.79 64.41 -15.60
CA PHE A 303 -6.10 65.14 -16.84
C PHE A 303 -6.76 66.51 -16.61
N VAL A 304 -7.56 66.65 -15.55
CA VAL A 304 -8.24 67.93 -15.23
C VAL A 304 -7.27 68.95 -14.62
N THR A 305 -6.34 68.52 -13.77
CA THR A 305 -5.36 69.44 -13.15
C THR A 305 -4.37 70.02 -14.16
N LEU A 306 -3.92 69.23 -15.13
CA LEU A 306 -2.97 69.69 -16.15
C LEU A 306 -3.58 70.74 -17.11
N ARG A 307 -4.87 70.64 -17.43
CA ARG A 307 -5.53 71.60 -18.34
C ARG A 307 -5.73 72.98 -17.70
N SER A 308 -5.91 73.04 -16.38
CA SER A 308 -6.08 74.30 -15.63
C SER A 308 -4.83 75.19 -15.54
N ARG A 309 -3.65 74.68 -15.90
CA ARG A 309 -2.36 75.42 -15.86
C ARG A 309 -1.90 75.98 -17.21
N GLN A 310 -2.75 75.94 -18.24
CA GLN A 310 -2.43 76.45 -19.59
C GLN A 310 -3.23 77.71 -19.97
N GLU A 311 -4.14 78.19 -19.10
CA GLU A 311 -4.98 79.38 -19.34
C GLU A 311 -4.91 80.40 -18.18
N ALA A 312 -3.73 80.57 -17.58
CA ALA A 312 -3.42 81.58 -16.56
C ALA A 312 -2.05 82.23 -16.82
#